data_AF-A0A7C8DYC6-F1
#
_entry.id   AF-A0A7C8DYC6-F1
#
_cell.length_a   1.000
_cell.length_b   1.000
_cell.length_c   1.000
_cell.angle_alpha   90.00
_cell.angle_beta   90.00
_cell.angle_gamma   90.00
#
_symmetry.space_group_name_H-M   'P 1'
#
loop_
_entity.id
_entity.type
_entity.pdbx_description
1 polymer ?
#
loop_
_entity_poly.entity_id
_entity_poly.type
_entity_poly.pdbx_seq_one_letter_code
_entity_poly.pdbx_strand_id
1 'polypeptide(L)'
;MKPHKASFINALTLISLGAWAYIDSNYAITALIPVIFGVIILVLNPGLKQENNKTAAHLVVLLTFLILGGLIKPLTGTMESGNNIGMVRVIIMMLTTAFALVTFVKSFISNRSK
;
A
#
# COMPACT_ATOMS: atom_id res chain seq x y z
N MET A 1 -10.10 5.99 -12.22
CA MET A 1 -8.71 5.56 -12.52
C MET A 1 -8.67 4.05 -12.65
N LYS A 2 -7.79 3.47 -13.50
CA LYS A 2 -7.65 2.00 -13.61
C LYS A 2 -6.94 1.42 -12.36
N PRO A 3 -7.28 0.21 -11.88
CA PRO A 3 -6.66 -0.39 -10.69
C PRO A 3 -5.14 -0.49 -10.74
N HIS A 4 -4.57 -0.87 -11.89
CA HIS A 4 -3.10 -0.97 -12.04
C HIS A 4 -2.38 0.37 -11.81
N LYS A 5 -3.02 1.51 -12.09
CA LYS A 5 -2.44 2.83 -11.84
C LYS A 5 -2.51 3.18 -10.35
N ALA A 6 -3.64 2.87 -9.70
CA ALA A 6 -3.81 3.08 -8.26
C ALA A 6 -2.81 2.25 -7.46
N SER A 7 -2.71 0.97 -7.81
CA SER A 7 -1.79 0.02 -7.19
C SER A 7 -0.33 0.41 -7.40
N PHE A 8 0.03 0.87 -8.61
CA PHE A 8 1.38 1.39 -8.87
C PHE A 8 1.75 2.58 -8.00
N ILE A 9 0.87 3.59 -7.92
CA ILE A 9 1.07 4.77 -7.07
C ILE A 9 1.23 4.34 -5.61
N ASN A 10 0.35 3.46 -5.13
CA ASN A 10 0.42 2.98 -3.76
C ASN A 10 1.74 2.23 -3.48
N ALA A 11 2.15 1.33 -4.36
CA ALA A 11 3.39 0.59 -4.22
C ALA A 11 4.60 1.52 -4.15
N LEU A 12 4.67 2.52 -5.03
CA LEU A 12 5.78 3.49 -5.03
C LEU A 12 5.80 4.32 -3.74
N THR A 13 4.63 4.75 -3.25
CA THR A 13 4.53 5.46 -1.97
C THR A 13 5.02 4.61 -0.81
N LEU A 14 4.60 3.35 -0.72
CA LEU A 14 5.02 2.41 0.33
C LEU A 14 6.54 2.16 0.29
N ILE A 15 7.12 1.96 -0.89
CA ILE A 15 8.55 1.72 -1.07
C ILE A 15 9.35 2.97 -0.67
N SER A 16 9.01 4.13 -1.23
CA SER A 16 9.78 5.36 -1.01
C SER A 16 9.70 5.85 0.44
N LEU A 17 8.50 5.95 1.00
CA LEU A 17 8.33 6.45 2.36
C LEU A 17 8.73 5.41 3.42
N GLY A 18 8.57 4.11 3.13
CA GLY A 18 9.07 3.04 4.00
C GLY A 18 10.60 3.00 4.03
N ALA A 19 11.27 3.17 2.89
CA ALA A 19 12.72 3.26 2.83
C ALA A 19 13.24 4.51 3.57
N TRP A 20 12.53 5.64 3.46
CA TRP A 20 12.86 6.82 4.25
C TRP A 20 12.70 6.55 5.76
N ALA A 21 11.59 5.92 6.18
CA ALA A 21 11.37 5.56 7.58
C ALA A 21 12.48 4.63 8.13
N TYR A 22 13.02 3.73 7.31
CA TYR A 22 14.13 2.85 7.70
C TYR A 22 15.40 3.64 8.02
N ILE A 23 15.77 4.61 7.18
CA ILE A 23 16.95 5.45 7.41
C ILE A 23 16.75 6.34 8.65
N ASP A 24 15.57 6.92 8.79
CA ASP A 24 15.22 7.85 9.88
C ASP A 24 15.11 7.16 11.26
N SER A 25 14.88 5.84 11.27
CA SER A 25 14.72 5.03 12.48
C SER A 25 16.02 4.31 12.90
N ASN A 26 17.19 4.83 12.51
CA ASN A 26 18.48 4.17 12.75
C ASN A 26 18.49 2.72 12.26
N TYR A 27 17.98 2.48 11.05
CA TYR A 27 17.98 1.17 10.40
C TYR A 27 17.14 0.09 11.11
N ALA A 28 16.01 0.48 11.71
CA ALA A 28 15.08 -0.46 12.32
C ALA A 28 14.40 -1.35 11.26
N ILE A 29 14.66 -2.66 11.30
CA ILE A 29 14.17 -3.63 10.30
C ILE A 29 12.63 -3.62 10.18
N THR A 30 11.91 -3.32 11.26
CA THR A 30 10.44 -3.24 11.25
C THR A 30 9.90 -2.13 10.35
N ALA A 31 10.68 -1.07 10.07
CA ALA A 31 10.32 -0.01 9.14
C ALA A 31 10.34 -0.46 7.66
N LEU A 32 10.92 -1.62 7.35
CA LEU A 32 10.93 -2.20 6.00
C LEU A 32 9.65 -2.97 5.66
N ILE A 33 8.74 -3.21 6.61
CA ILE A 33 7.48 -3.92 6.34
C ILE A 33 6.67 -3.25 5.20
N PRO A 34 6.43 -1.92 5.20
CA PRO A 34 5.77 -1.25 4.07
C PRO A 34 6.54 -1.40 2.76
N VAL A 35 7.88 -1.38 2.80
CA VAL A 35 8.73 -1.54 1.61
C VAL A 35 8.53 -2.92 0.98
N ILE A 36 8.58 -3.97 1.79
CA ILE A 36 8.40 -5.36 1.33
C ILE A 36 7.01 -5.52 0.70
N PHE A 37 5.95 -5.02 1.35
CA PHE A 37 4.60 -5.04 0.77
C PHE A 37 4.53 -4.25 -0.54
N GLY A 38 5.13 -3.06 -0.58
CA GLY A 38 5.19 -2.25 -1.79
C GLY A 38 5.89 -2.96 -2.95
N VAL A 39 7.02 -3.64 -2.70
CA VAL A 39 7.73 -4.43 -3.71
C VAL A 39 6.87 -5.58 -4.24
N ILE A 40 6.23 -6.35 -3.35
CA ILE A 40 5.37 -7.47 -3.76
C ILE A 40 4.20 -6.96 -4.59
N ILE A 41 3.52 -5.89 -4.15
CA ILE A 41 2.42 -5.27 -4.89
C ILE A 41 2.91 -4.79 -6.27
N LEU A 42 4.09 -4.18 -6.34
CA LEU A 42 4.67 -3.68 -7.59
C LEU A 42 4.96 -4.82 -8.58
N VAL A 43 5.53 -5.93 -8.10
CA VAL A 43 5.82 -7.12 -8.92
C VAL A 43 4.53 -7.75 -9.47
N LEU A 44 3.45 -7.76 -8.68
CA LEU A 44 2.15 -8.30 -9.09
C LEU A 44 1.34 -7.33 -9.97
N ASN A 45 1.69 -6.04 -9.99
CA ASN A 45 0.94 -4.99 -10.67
C ASN A 45 0.75 -5.20 -12.19
N PRO A 46 1.71 -5.76 -12.97
CA PRO A 46 1.49 -6.11 -14.37
C PRO A 46 0.32 -7.08 -14.58
N GLY A 47 0.08 -7.99 -13.62
CA GLY A 47 -1.05 -8.93 -13.64
C GLY A 47 -2.41 -8.24 -13.62
N LEU A 48 -2.50 -7.00 -13.10
CA LEU A 48 -3.73 -6.21 -13.09
C LEU A 48 -4.10 -5.61 -14.45
N LYS A 49 -3.19 -5.65 -15.44
CA LYS A 49 -3.50 -5.23 -16.81
C LYS A 49 -4.17 -6.33 -17.63
N GLN A 50 -4.03 -7.59 -17.22
CA GLN A 50 -4.62 -8.73 -17.90
C GLN A 50 -6.03 -8.97 -17.34
N GLU A 51 -7.06 -8.64 -18.11
CA GLU A 51 -8.47 -8.72 -17.67
C GLU A 51 -8.88 -10.14 -17.19
N ASN A 52 -8.21 -11.18 -17.68
CA ASN A 52 -8.48 -12.58 -17.32
C ASN A 52 -7.74 -13.06 -16.05
N ASN A 53 -6.78 -12.30 -15.52
CA ASN A 53 -6.01 -12.73 -14.34
C ASN A 53 -6.69 -12.31 -13.03
N LYS A 54 -7.83 -12.96 -12.74
CA LYS A 54 -8.61 -12.72 -11.52
C LYS A 54 -7.82 -13.00 -10.24
N THR A 55 -6.89 -13.95 -10.28
CA THR A 55 -6.03 -14.33 -9.15
C THR A 55 -5.10 -13.19 -8.74
N ALA A 56 -4.42 -12.56 -9.70
CA ALA A 56 -3.55 -11.42 -9.42
C ALA A 56 -4.32 -10.26 -8.77
N ALA A 57 -5.54 -9.98 -9.24
CA ALA A 57 -6.38 -8.94 -8.67
C ALA A 57 -6.78 -9.22 -7.21
N HIS A 58 -7.17 -10.46 -6.88
CA HIS A 58 -7.51 -10.86 -5.51
C HIS A 58 -6.29 -10.84 -4.59
N LEU A 59 -5.12 -11.28 -5.08
CA LEU A 59 -3.90 -11.28 -4.28
C LEU A 59 -3.45 -9.84 -3.97
N VAL A 60 -3.45 -8.95 -4.97
CA VAL A 60 -3.03 -7.55 -4.77
C VAL A 60 -3.99 -6.80 -3.86
N VAL A 61 -5.31 -6.95 -4.03
CA VAL A 61 -6.28 -6.28 -3.15
C VAL A 61 -6.17 -6.80 -1.71
N LEU A 62 -5.92 -8.10 -1.51
CA LEU A 62 -5.70 -8.69 -0.20
C LEU A 62 -4.45 -8.12 0.46
N LEU A 63 -3.32 -8.07 -0.25
CA LEU A 63 -2.08 -7.45 0.25
C LEU A 63 -2.27 -5.97 0.57
N THR A 64 -3.02 -5.24 -0.27
CA THR A 64 -3.35 -3.83 -0.04
C THR A 64 -4.21 -3.65 1.21
N PHE A 65 -5.17 -4.55 1.46
CA PHE A 65 -5.98 -4.53 2.68
C PHE A 65 -5.14 -4.84 3.93
N LEU A 66 -4.28 -5.87 3.85
CA LEU A 66 -3.41 -6.26 4.96
C LEU A 66 -2.44 -5.15 5.36
N ILE A 67 -1.80 -4.48 4.39
CA ILE A 67 -0.88 -3.38 4.73
C ILE A 67 -1.61 -2.17 5.29
N LEU A 68 -2.86 -1.90 4.87
CA LEU A 68 -3.65 -0.82 5.47
C LEU A 68 -3.86 -1.04 6.98
N GLY A 69 -4.20 -2.26 7.38
CA GLY A 69 -4.28 -2.63 8.80
C GLY A 69 -2.92 -2.63 9.48
N GLY A 70 -1.88 -3.11 8.79
CA GLY A 70 -0.50 -3.10 9.28
C GLY A 70 0.06 -1.70 9.57
N LEU A 71 -0.41 -0.67 8.87
CA LEU A 71 0.00 0.73 9.08
C LEU A 71 -0.59 1.37 10.35
N ILE A 72 -1.53 0.72 11.04
CA ILE A 72 -2.06 1.21 12.33
C ILE A 72 -0.97 1.23 13.40
N LYS A 73 -0.15 0.17 13.49
CA LYS A 73 0.94 0.08 14.47
C LYS A 73 2.01 1.17 14.31
N PRO A 74 2.56 1.45 13.12
CA PRO A 74 3.49 2.56 12.96
C PRO A 74 2.80 3.92 13.17
N LEU A 75 1.50 4.07 12.87
CA LEU A 75 0.79 5.31 13.17
C LEU A 75 0.74 5.57 14.69
N THR A 76 0.27 4.60 15.47
CA THR A 76 0.21 4.73 16.94
C THR A 76 1.60 4.94 17.53
N GLY A 77 2.62 4.21 17.03
CA GLY A 77 4.00 4.39 17.46
C GLY A 77 4.53 5.81 17.22
N THR A 78 4.22 6.42 16.06
CA THR A 78 4.62 7.82 15.78
C THR A 78 3.87 8.85 16.62
N MET A 79 2.63 8.56 17.03
CA MET A 79 1.86 9.41 17.94
C MET A 79 2.43 9.39 19.36
N GLU A 80 2.72 8.19 19.88
CA GLU A 80 3.31 8.01 21.21
C GLU A 80 4.71 8.63 21.30
N SER A 81 5.50 8.56 20.23
CA SER A 81 6.85 9.11 20.20
C SER A 81 6.91 10.61 19.87
N GLY A 82 5.77 11.27 19.61
CA GLY A 82 5.73 12.67 19.16
C GLY A 82 6.43 12.94 17.82
N ASN A 83 6.64 11.91 16.99
CA ASN A 83 7.34 12.05 15.71
C ASN A 83 6.36 12.53 14.62
N ASN A 84 6.16 13.85 14.56
CA ASN A 84 5.25 14.49 13.61
C ASN A 84 5.58 14.16 12.15
N ILE A 85 6.86 14.10 11.79
CA ILE A 85 7.27 13.82 10.40
C ILE A 85 6.97 12.35 10.06
N GLY A 86 7.31 11.42 10.96
CA GLY A 86 6.98 10.00 10.82
C GLY A 86 5.47 9.78 10.67
N MET A 87 4.68 10.47 11.48
CA MET A 87 3.21 10.41 11.44
C MET A 87 2.67 10.84 10.08
N VAL A 88 3.13 11.98 9.54
CA VAL A 88 2.72 12.47 8.21
C VAL A 88 3.04 11.44 7.13
N ARG A 89 4.23 10.82 7.16
CA ARG A 89 4.61 9.78 6.19
C ARG A 89 3.67 8.58 6.26
N VAL A 90 3.34 8.11 7.47
CA VAL A 90 2.40 6.99 7.66
C VAL A 90 1.00 7.34 7.18
N ILE A 91 0.51 8.55 7.48
CA ILE A 91 -0.79 9.03 7.00
C ILE A 91 -0.84 9.04 5.47
N ILE A 92 0.22 9.53 4.80
CA ILE A 92 0.29 9.51 3.33
C ILE A 92 0.23 8.08 2.80
N MET A 93 0.98 7.14 3.38
CA MET A 93 0.93 5.72 3.01
C MET A 93 -0.47 5.13 3.20
N MET A 94 -1.17 5.47 4.28
CA MET A 94 -2.54 5.02 4.54
C MET A 94 -3.52 5.59 3.51
N LEU A 95 -3.43 6.87 3.19
CA LEU A 95 -4.30 7.52 2.21
C LEU A 95 -4.14 6.91 0.82
N THR A 96 -2.90 6.68 0.36
CA THR A 96 -2.68 6.03 -0.95
C THR A 96 -3.15 4.58 -0.94
N THR A 97 -3.00 3.87 0.17
CA THR A 97 -3.43 2.48 0.31
C THR A 97 -4.95 2.38 0.31
N ALA A 98 -5.64 3.22 1.07
CA ALA A 98 -7.10 3.31 1.08
C ALA A 98 -7.66 3.70 -0.29
N PHE A 99 -7.03 4.66 -0.96
CA PHE A 99 -7.42 5.06 -2.32
C PHE A 99 -7.27 3.91 -3.34
N ALA A 100 -6.19 3.13 -3.26
CA ALA A 100 -6.02 1.94 -4.08
C ALA A 100 -7.11 0.89 -3.79
N LEU A 101 -7.41 0.65 -2.51
CA LEU A 101 -8.46 -0.30 -2.09
C LEU A 101 -9.85 0.10 -2.64
N VAL A 102 -10.23 1.38 -2.49
CA VAL A 102 -11.49 1.89 -3.05
C VAL A 102 -11.52 1.72 -4.57
N THR A 103 -10.41 1.94 -5.26
CA THR A 103 -10.32 1.74 -6.71
C THR A 103 -10.51 0.27 -7.10
N PHE A 104 -9.96 -0.68 -6.33
CA PHE A 104 -10.20 -2.12 -6.53
C PHE A 104 -11.67 -2.48 -6.35
N VAL A 105 -12.29 -2.05 -5.25
CA VAL A 105 -13.71 -2.33 -4.97
C VAL A 105 -14.60 -1.81 -6.09
N LYS A 106 -14.40 -0.55 -6.52
CA LYS A 106 -15.13 0.03 -7.66
C LYS A 106 -14.95 -0.79 -8.95
N SER A 107 -13.73 -1.27 -9.20
CA SER A 107 -13.44 -2.10 -10.37
C SER A 107 -14.16 -3.44 -10.32
N PHE A 108 -14.24 -4.10 -9.16
CA PHE A 108 -14.95 -5.37 -9.02
C PHE A 108 -16.46 -5.22 -9.22
N ILE A 109 -17.05 -4.15 -8.68
CA ILE A 109 -18.47 -3.84 -8.88
C ILE A 109 -18.74 -3.60 -10.38
N SER A 110 -17.90 -2.81 -11.04
CA SER A 110 -18.04 -2.54 -12.48
C SER A 110 -17.93 -3.80 -13.34
N ASN A 111 -17.12 -4.78 -12.93
CA ASN A 111 -16.96 -6.04 -13.67
C ASN A 111 -18.08 -7.05 -13.43
N ARG A 112 -18.87 -6.89 -12.36
CA ARG A 112 -20.10 -7.65 -12.10
C ARG A 112 -21.30 -7.09 -12.85
N SER A 113 -21.29 -5.79 -13.14
CA SER A 113 -22.35 -5.09 -13.87
C SER A 113 -22.27 -5.24 -15.40
N LYS A 114 -21.31 -6.01 -15.90
CA LYS A 114 -21.16 -6.43 -17.30
C LYS A 114 -21.53 -7.91 -17.42
#